data_AF-A0A7J3MXB2-F1
#
_entry.id   AF-A0A7J3MXB2-F1
#
_cell.length_a   1.000
_cell.length_b   1.000
_cell.length_c   1.000
_cell.angle_alpha   90.00
_cell.angle_beta   90.00
_cell.angle_gamma   90.00
#
_symmetry.space_group_name_H-M   'P 1'
#
loop_
_entity.id
_entity.type
_entity.pdbx_description
1 polymer ?
#
loop_
_entity_poly.entity_id
_entity_poly.type
_entity_poly.pdbx_seq_one_letter_code
_entity_poly.pdbx_strand_id
1 'polypeptide(L)'
;MTITKRALVLITLSISITLAVAGVLMAVAQPPLEVLGIISMILDNVVTSIVMIIVFIFVLILGIVMVFTSDNEYVVALGALLSFISILIIVIIIPRLVSKAEESINQFFENIYEELKP
;
A
#
# COMPACT_ATOMS: atom_id res chain seq x y z
N MET A 1 -25.30 4.14 23.25
CA MET A 1 -24.08 3.35 23.57
C MET A 1 -23.91 2.09 22.70
N THR A 2 -24.73 1.89 21.65
CA THR A 2 -24.76 0.70 20.78
C THR A 2 -23.99 0.86 19.47
N ILE A 3 -23.90 2.10 18.94
CA ILE A 3 -23.23 2.41 17.66
C ILE A 3 -21.72 2.12 17.73
N THR A 4 -21.06 2.50 18.83
CA THR A 4 -19.62 2.28 19.02
C THR A 4 -19.24 0.79 19.10
N LYS A 5 -20.08 -0.06 19.70
CA LYS A 5 -19.81 -1.50 19.76
C LYS A 5 -19.96 -2.17 18.40
N ARG A 6 -20.93 -1.74 17.59
CA ARG A 6 -21.17 -2.27 16.24
C ARG A 6 -20.10 -1.84 15.24
N ALA A 7 -19.70 -0.57 15.26
CA ALA A 7 -18.60 -0.07 14.45
C ALA A 7 -17.28 -0.83 14.75
N LEU A 8 -17.03 -1.13 16.03
CA LEU A 8 -15.85 -1.89 16.43
C LEU A 8 -15.88 -3.33 15.89
N VAL A 9 -17.04 -4.00 15.94
CA VAL A 9 -17.22 -5.34 15.34
C VAL A 9 -17.00 -5.31 13.83
N LEU A 10 -17.52 -4.30 13.12
CA LEU A 10 -17.33 -4.17 11.67
C LEU A 10 -15.85 -3.92 11.31
N ILE A 11 -15.15 -3.07 12.06
CA ILE A 11 -13.71 -2.85 11.89
C ILE A 11 -12.94 -4.16 12.09
N THR A 12 -13.25 -4.91 13.17
CA THR A 12 -12.60 -6.20 13.42
C THR A 12 -12.90 -7.20 12.30
N LEU A 13 -14.15 -7.27 11.82
CA LEU A 13 -14.52 -8.16 10.72
C LEU A 13 -13.79 -7.80 9.42
N SER A 14 -13.67 -6.50 9.09
CA SER A 14 -12.91 -6.02 7.93
C SER A 14 -11.43 -6.37 8.03
N ILE A 15 -10.83 -6.25 9.22
CA ILE A 15 -9.44 -6.70 9.46
C ILE A 15 -9.32 -8.21 9.25
N SER A 16 -10.23 -9.00 9.82
CA SER A 16 -10.22 -10.46 9.69
C SER A 16 -10.39 -10.92 8.24
N ILE A 17 -11.29 -10.29 7.48
CA ILE A 17 -11.48 -10.59 6.05
C ILE A 17 -10.24 -10.19 5.26
N THR A 18 -9.65 -9.02 5.53
CA THR A 18 -8.44 -8.58 4.82
C THR A 18 -7.26 -9.49 5.09
N LEU A 19 -7.05 -9.91 6.34
CA LEU A 19 -6.02 -10.88 6.70
C LEU A 19 -6.29 -12.27 6.12
N ALA A 20 -7.55 -12.72 6.10
CA ALA A 20 -7.91 -13.99 5.49
C ALA A 20 -7.70 -13.96 3.97
N VAL A 21 -8.10 -12.89 3.29
CA VAL A 21 -7.89 -12.71 1.84
C VAL A 21 -6.41 -12.56 1.53
N ALA A 22 -5.65 -11.77 2.31
CA ALA A 22 -4.21 -11.67 2.14
C ALA A 22 -3.51 -13.01 2.38
N GLY A 23 -3.93 -13.75 3.40
CA GLY A 23 -3.41 -15.09 3.71
C GLY A 23 -3.74 -16.10 2.62
N VAL A 24 -4.97 -16.09 2.08
CA VAL A 24 -5.37 -16.94 0.95
C VAL A 24 -4.63 -16.54 -0.32
N LEU A 25 -4.47 -15.25 -0.60
CA LEU A 25 -3.66 -14.78 -1.72
C LEU A 25 -2.20 -15.21 -1.56
N MET A 26 -1.61 -15.14 -0.36
CA MET A 26 -0.26 -15.63 -0.12
C MET A 26 -0.14 -17.16 -0.19
N ALA A 27 -1.17 -17.90 0.21
CA ALA A 27 -1.17 -19.36 0.22
C ALA A 27 -1.52 -20.00 -1.13
N VAL A 28 -2.37 -19.34 -1.93
CA VAL A 28 -2.86 -19.82 -3.23
C VAL A 28 -2.12 -19.16 -4.39
N ALA A 29 -1.72 -17.89 -4.26
CA ALA A 29 -0.91 -17.24 -5.26
C ALA A 29 0.57 -17.56 -5.00
N GLN A 30 1.07 -18.62 -5.62
CA GLN A 30 2.20 -18.37 -6.50
C GLN A 30 1.64 -17.42 -7.56
N PRO A 31 1.81 -16.10 -7.43
CA PRO A 31 1.12 -15.19 -8.31
C PRO A 31 1.58 -15.51 -9.73
N PRO A 32 0.68 -15.54 -10.72
CA PRO A 32 1.06 -15.89 -12.08
C PRO A 32 2.30 -15.08 -12.46
N LEU A 33 3.34 -15.72 -13.00
CA LEU A 33 4.61 -15.06 -13.33
C LEU A 33 4.40 -13.77 -14.13
N GLU A 34 3.35 -13.73 -14.95
CA GLU A 34 2.90 -12.56 -15.71
C GLU A 34 2.40 -11.42 -14.82
N VAL A 35 1.60 -11.72 -13.78
CA VAL A 35 1.10 -10.72 -12.82
C VAL A 35 2.23 -10.22 -11.93
N LEU A 36 3.12 -11.11 -11.49
CA LEU A 36 4.35 -10.71 -10.78
C LEU A 36 5.26 -9.85 -11.66
N GLY A 37 5.38 -10.18 -12.95
CA GLY A 37 6.18 -9.42 -13.92
C GLY A 37 5.58 -8.06 -14.22
N ILE A 38 4.26 -7.94 -14.30
CA ILE A 38 3.58 -6.64 -14.44
C ILE A 38 3.76 -5.82 -13.16
N ILE A 39 3.55 -6.42 -11.99
CA ILE A 39 3.76 -5.76 -10.70
C ILE A 39 5.23 -5.35 -10.54
N SER A 40 6.19 -6.19 -10.95
CA SER A 40 7.61 -5.86 -10.91
C SER A 40 7.94 -4.76 -11.90
N MET A 41 7.44 -4.78 -13.14
CA MET A 41 7.63 -3.70 -14.12
C MET A 41 7.08 -2.36 -13.62
N ILE A 42 5.90 -2.37 -13.00
CA ILE A 42 5.26 -1.16 -12.45
C ILE A 42 6.03 -0.65 -11.24
N LEU A 43 6.46 -1.54 -10.34
CA LEU A 43 7.28 -1.19 -9.19
C LEU A 43 8.74 -0.94 -9.56
N ASP A 44 9.14 -1.27 -10.80
CA ASP A 44 10.52 -1.09 -11.23
C ASP A 44 10.88 0.37 -11.49
N ASN A 45 9.87 1.15 -11.87
CA ASN A 45 9.99 2.57 -12.06
C ASN A 45 9.72 3.35 -10.76
N VAL A 46 10.72 4.13 -10.31
CA VAL A 46 10.64 5.00 -9.13
C VAL A 46 9.47 5.98 -9.24
N VAL A 47 9.26 6.57 -10.42
CA VAL A 47 8.18 7.53 -10.67
C VAL A 47 6.82 6.86 -10.49
N THR A 48 6.64 5.67 -11.05
CA THR A 48 5.38 4.91 -10.92
C THR A 48 5.12 4.50 -9.47
N SER A 49 6.16 4.13 -8.72
CA SER A 49 6.05 3.83 -7.29
C SER A 49 5.62 5.05 -6.47
N ILE A 50 6.15 6.24 -6.76
CA ILE A 50 5.74 7.50 -6.14
C ILE A 50 4.28 7.83 -6.49
N VAL A 51 3.89 7.72 -7.76
CA VAL A 51 2.51 7.95 -8.21
C VAL A 51 1.55 6.99 -7.49
N MET A 52 1.92 5.71 -7.35
CA MET A 52 1.11 4.75 -6.60
C MET A 52 0.95 5.16 -5.14
N ILE A 53 2.02 5.57 -4.45
CA ILE A 53 1.90 6.06 -3.06
C ILE A 53 0.93 7.22 -2.97
N ILE A 54 1.02 8.20 -3.87
CA ILE A 54 0.12 9.36 -3.87
C ILE A 54 -1.34 8.93 -4.05
N VAL A 55 -1.60 8.01 -4.99
CA VAL A 55 -2.94 7.47 -5.22
C VAL A 55 -3.46 6.74 -3.97
N PHE A 56 -2.64 5.90 -3.34
CA PHE A 56 -3.06 5.19 -2.14
C PHE A 56 -3.22 6.11 -0.91
N ILE A 57 -2.47 7.19 -0.80
CA ILE A 57 -2.72 8.23 0.21
C ILE A 57 -4.08 8.89 -0.03
N PHE A 58 -4.42 9.19 -1.28
CA PHE A 58 -5.73 9.75 -1.61
C PHE A 58 -6.88 8.79 -1.28
N VAL A 59 -6.73 7.50 -1.63
CA VAL A 59 -7.70 6.45 -1.27
C VAL A 59 -7.80 6.28 0.23
N LEU A 60 -6.69 6.36 0.97
CA LEU A 60 -6.67 6.33 2.43
C LEU A 60 -7.47 7.49 3.03
N ILE A 61 -7.25 8.72 2.54
CA ILE A 61 -8.01 9.90 2.99
C ILE A 61 -9.51 9.70 2.73
N LEU A 62 -9.89 9.23 1.55
CA LEU A 62 -11.29 8.92 1.24
C LEU A 62 -11.87 7.85 2.17
N GLY A 63 -11.12 6.78 2.44
CA GLY A 63 -11.53 5.72 3.36
C GLY A 63 -11.76 6.25 4.77
N ILE A 64 -10.85 7.09 5.28
CA ILE A 64 -10.98 7.76 6.58
C ILE A 64 -12.21 8.67 6.60
N VAL A 65 -12.39 9.49 5.56
CA VAL A 65 -13.56 10.37 5.45
C VAL A 65 -14.86 9.56 5.48
N MET A 66 -14.96 8.47 4.71
CA MET A 66 -16.13 7.59 4.71
C MET A 66 -16.44 7.01 6.10
N VAL A 67 -15.41 6.64 6.87
CA VAL A 67 -15.57 6.13 8.25
C VAL A 67 -16.12 7.19 9.20
N PHE A 68 -15.66 8.44 9.08
CA PHE A 68 -16.04 9.51 10.00
C PHE A 68 -17.30 10.30 9.61
N THR A 69 -17.70 10.24 8.34
CA THR A 69 -18.82 11.05 7.83
C THR A 69 -20.11 10.26 7.61
N SER A 70 -20.05 8.93 7.57
CA SER A 70 -21.21 8.12 7.23
C SER A 70 -21.85 7.47 8.46
N ASP A 71 -23.15 7.65 8.60
CA ASP A 71 -23.97 6.88 9.54
C ASP A 71 -24.35 5.50 8.98
N ASN A 72 -24.04 5.23 7.71
CA ASN A 72 -24.31 3.95 7.06
C ASN A 72 -23.20 2.94 7.40
N GLU A 73 -23.56 1.91 8.16
CA GLU A 73 -22.66 0.84 8.62
C GLU A 73 -21.87 0.17 7.46
N TYR A 74 -22.47 0.04 6.27
CA TYR A 74 -21.79 -0.53 5.10
C TYR A 74 -20.73 0.39 4.51
N VAL A 75 -20.98 1.71 4.52
CA VAL A 75 -20.04 2.71 4.03
C VAL A 75 -18.86 2.85 4.99
N VAL A 76 -19.11 2.77 6.29
CA VAL A 76 -18.06 2.73 7.32
C VAL A 76 -17.19 1.49 7.16
N ALA A 77 -17.80 0.31 6.99
CA ALA A 77 -17.05 -0.93 6.79
C ALA A 77 -16.18 -0.91 5.51
N LEU A 78 -16.72 -0.35 4.42
CA LEU A 78 -15.99 -0.17 3.16
C LEU A 78 -14.84 0.83 3.32
N GLY A 79 -15.08 1.97 3.99
CA GLY A 79 -14.06 2.97 4.26
C GLY A 79 -12.92 2.41 5.12
N ALA A 80 -13.23 1.59 6.13
CA ALA A 80 -12.24 0.91 6.95
C ALA A 80 -11.41 -0.10 6.14
N LEU A 81 -12.05 -0.86 5.25
CA LEU A 81 -11.36 -1.82 4.37
C LEU A 81 -10.42 -1.11 3.39
N LEU A 82 -10.89 -0.05 2.72
CA LEU A 82 -10.08 0.78 1.81
C LEU A 82 -8.88 1.41 2.53
N SER A 83 -9.09 1.91 3.75
CA SER A 83 -8.03 2.49 4.57
C SER A 83 -6.96 1.44 4.90
N PHE A 84 -7.38 0.24 5.30
CA PHE A 84 -6.46 -0.82 5.69
C PHE A 84 -5.63 -1.34 4.50
N ILE A 85 -6.27 -1.58 3.35
CA ILE A 85 -5.59 -1.98 2.11
C ILE A 85 -4.58 -0.91 1.69
N SER A 86 -4.96 0.37 1.75
CA SER A 86 -4.08 1.48 1.37
C SER A 86 -2.84 1.57 2.28
N ILE A 87 -3.02 1.44 3.60
CA ILE A 87 -1.89 1.41 4.55
C ILE A 87 -0.95 0.25 4.23
N LEU A 88 -1.50 -0.95 4.00
CA LEU A 88 -0.70 -2.15 3.73
C LEU A 88 0.13 -1.99 2.45
N ILE A 89 -0.46 -1.43 1.39
CA ILE A 89 0.25 -1.18 0.13
C ILE A 89 1.32 -0.10 0.31
N ILE A 90 1.03 1.01 1.00
CA ILE A 90 2.01 2.07 1.28
C ILE A 90 3.21 1.51 2.05
N VAL A 91 2.97 0.70 3.09
CA VAL A 91 4.03 0.07 3.89
C VAL A 91 4.88 -0.90 3.07
N ILE A 92 4.32 -1.58 2.06
CA ILE A 92 5.08 -2.46 1.16
C ILE A 92 5.92 -1.65 0.16
N ILE A 93 5.40 -0.52 -0.34
CA ILE A 93 6.09 0.27 -1.38
C ILE A 93 7.21 1.13 -0.79
N ILE A 94 7.04 1.70 0.41
CA ILE A 94 8.03 2.61 1.03
C ILE A 94 9.45 2.00 1.09
N PRO A 95 9.66 0.78 1.63
CA PRO A 95 11.00 0.19 1.70
C PRO A 95 11.64 -0.02 0.33
N ARG A 96 10.83 -0.36 -0.69
CA ARG A 96 11.32 -0.53 -2.07
C ARG A 96 11.76 0.80 -2.68
N LEU A 97 11.04 1.88 -2.40
CA LEU A 97 11.42 3.22 -2.82
C LEU A 97 12.72 3.68 -2.16
N VAL A 98 12.89 3.41 -0.86
CA VAL A 98 14.13 3.74 -0.14
C VAL A 98 15.32 3.01 -0.75
N SER A 99 15.21 1.70 -0.98
CA SER A 99 16.27 0.91 -1.61
C SER A 99 16.69 1.46 -2.97
N LYS A 100 15.74 1.92 -3.79
CA LYS A 100 16.02 2.49 -5.11
C LYS A 100 16.63 3.88 -5.04
N ALA A 101 16.20 4.68 -4.07
CA ALA A 101 16.82 5.96 -3.80
C ALA A 101 18.28 5.77 -3.37
N GLU A 102 18.56 4.80 -2.50
CA GLU A 102 19.92 4.45 -2.10
C GLU A 102 20.78 4.00 -3.28
N GLU A 103 20.28 3.12 -4.15
CA GLU A 103 20.98 2.71 -5.38
C GLU A 103 21.29 3.90 -6.28
N SER A 104 20.31 4.77 -6.52
CA SER A 104 20.48 5.94 -7.38
C SER A 104 21.46 6.96 -6.79
N ILE A 105 21.48 7.11 -5.46
CA ILE A 105 22.44 7.99 -4.76
C ILE A 105 23.84 7.40 -4.83
N ASN A 106 24.00 6.09 -4.61
CA ASN A 106 25.30 5.41 -4.68
C ASN A 106 25.91 5.53 -6.08
N GLN A 107 25.11 5.30 -7.14
CA GLN A 107 25.56 5.49 -8.52
C GLN A 107 25.98 6.94 -8.81
N PHE A 108 25.23 7.91 -8.29
CA PHE A 108 25.59 9.32 -8.44
C PHE A 108 26.95 9.64 -7.80
N PHE A 109 27.21 9.13 -6.60
CA PHE A 109 28.51 9.31 -5.94
C PHE A 109 29.64 8.54 -6.62
N GLU A 110 29.37 7.35 -7.15
CA GLU A 110 30.35 6.56 -7.89
C GLU A 110 30.78 7.29 -9.18
N ASN A 111 29.83 7.83 -9.94
CA ASN A 111 30.12 8.64 -11.13
C ASN A 111 30.95 9.89 -10.79
N ILE A 112 30.60 10.59 -9.72
CA ILE A 112 31.38 11.75 -9.24
C ILE A 112 32.80 11.34 -8.84
N TYR A 113 32.95 10.20 -8.17
CA TYR A 113 34.25 9.69 -7.74
C TYR A 113 35.13 9.27 -8.93
N GLU A 114 34.53 8.69 -9.99
CA GLU A 114 35.23 8.41 -11.23
C GLU A 114 35.67 9.67 -11.97
N GLU A 115 34.83 10.71 -12.02
CA GLU A 115 35.19 12.00 -12.63
C GLU A 115 36.26 12.79 -11.84
N LEU A 116 36.35 12.57 -10.52
CA LEU A 116 37.34 13.20 -9.64
C LEU A 116 38.65 12.43 -9.52
N LYS A 117 38.73 11.22 -10.09
CA LYS A 117 39.99 10.46 -10.13
C LYS A 117 40.93 11.11 -11.16
N PRO A 118 42.16 11.50 -10.77
CA PRO A 118 43.14 12.09 -11.68
C PRO A 118 43.62 11.11 -12.76
#